data_AF-A0A948ZWX8-F1
#
_entry.id   AF-A0A948ZWX8-F1
#
_cell.length_a   1.000
_cell.length_b   1.000
_cell.length_c   1.000
_cell.angle_alpha   90.00
_cell.angle_beta   90.00
_cell.angle_gamma   90.00
#
_symmetry.space_group_name_H-M   'P 1'
#
loop_
_entity.id
_entity.type
_entity.pdbx_description
1 polymer ?
#
loop_
_entity_poly.entity_id
_entity_poly.type
_entity_poly.pdbx_seq_one_letter_code
_entity_poly.pdbx_strand_id
1 'polypeptide(L)'
;MGKIILILIILGVVIPIYLLAVQPRVARVEAGFPNDLPGPKISADSKFYFLKIWWEKIVIFFTFGAENRAERYKVFAEKRVIEAKEMLLKGNTELAEKLNGVYQSYLNKAKDALNNAIQKAIEKQKENLKQALEEKLDEIMQKIKDSLSI
;
A
#
# COMPACT_ATOMS: atom_id res chain seq x y z
N MET A 1 15.38 -52.96 -8.19
CA MET A 1 15.27 -51.91 -9.24
C MET A 1 13.96 -51.12 -9.18
N GLY A 2 12.78 -51.74 -9.01
CA GLY A 2 11.50 -51.01 -9.06
C GLY A 2 11.27 -49.89 -8.03
N LYS A 3 11.83 -49.99 -6.81
CA LYS A 3 11.63 -48.99 -5.74
C LYS A 3 12.36 -47.65 -6.01
N ILE A 4 13.51 -47.69 -6.68
CA ILE A 4 14.31 -46.50 -7.01
C ILE A 4 13.64 -45.71 -8.14
N ILE A 5 13.04 -46.40 -9.11
CA ILE A 5 12.27 -45.79 -10.21
C ILE A 5 11.01 -45.11 -9.67
N LEU A 6 10.34 -45.71 -8.68
CA LEU A 6 9.15 -45.12 -8.05
C LEU A 6 9.47 -43.84 -7.25
N ILE A 7 10.62 -43.80 -6.55
CA ILE A 7 11.08 -42.61 -5.82
C ILE A 7 11.44 -41.48 -6.78
N LEU A 8 12.06 -41.78 -7.93
CA LEU A 8 12.38 -40.79 -8.95
C LEU A 8 11.13 -40.22 -9.64
N ILE A 9 10.07 -41.01 -9.81
CA ILE A 9 8.78 -40.53 -10.33
C ILE A 9 8.08 -39.64 -9.29
N ILE A 10 8.13 -40.00 -8.00
CA ILE A 10 7.55 -39.18 -6.93
C ILE A 10 8.32 -37.85 -6.80
N LEU A 11 9.66 -37.87 -6.84
CA LEU A 11 10.49 -36.66 -6.82
C LEU A 11 10.35 -35.81 -8.10
N GLY A 12 10.23 -36.44 -9.27
CA GLY A 12 10.16 -35.77 -10.57
C GLY A 12 8.78 -35.24 -10.96
N VAL A 13 7.71 -35.74 -10.34
CA VAL A 13 6.32 -35.35 -10.67
C VAL A 13 5.61 -34.69 -9.50
N VAL A 14 5.74 -35.20 -8.28
CA VAL A 14 4.98 -34.69 -7.13
C VAL A 14 5.57 -33.38 -6.60
N ILE A 15 6.90 -33.25 -6.56
CA ILE A 15 7.57 -32.01 -6.13
C ILE A 15 7.28 -30.82 -7.05
N PRO A 16 7.38 -30.93 -8.40
CA PRO A 16 7.03 -29.80 -9.27
C PRO A 16 5.53 -29.47 -9.25
N ILE A 17 4.64 -30.46 -9.05
CA ILE A 17 3.20 -30.20 -8.83
C ILE A 17 2.97 -29.42 -7.53
N TYR A 18 3.68 -29.77 -6.45
CA TYR A 18 3.59 -29.04 -5.18
C TYR A 18 4.16 -27.61 -5.28
N LEU A 19 5.26 -27.42 -6.03
CA LEU A 19 5.85 -26.10 -6.34
C LEU A 19 4.97 -25.24 -7.26
N LEU A 20 4.15 -25.84 -8.13
CA LEU A 20 3.14 -25.13 -8.93
C LEU A 20 1.89 -24.78 -8.11
N ALA A 21 1.52 -25.59 -7.12
CA ALA A 21 0.36 -25.33 -6.25
C ALA A 21 0.62 -24.27 -5.17
N VAL A 22 1.88 -24.06 -4.76
CA VAL A 22 2.30 -23.05 -3.78
C VAL A 22 2.96 -21.85 -4.47
N GLN A 23 2.43 -21.42 -5.62
CA GLN A 23 2.73 -20.07 -6.08
C GLN A 23 2.03 -19.10 -5.12
N PRO A 24 2.73 -18.17 -4.45
CA PRO A 24 2.05 -17.09 -3.75
C PRO A 24 1.18 -16.40 -4.81
N ARG A 25 -0.14 -16.41 -4.59
CA ARG A 25 -1.01 -15.44 -5.27
C ARG A 25 -0.59 -14.08 -4.74
N VAL A 26 0.48 -13.52 -5.30
CA VAL A 26 0.54 -12.08 -5.45
C VAL A 26 -0.75 -11.76 -6.16
N ALA A 27 -1.69 -11.17 -5.41
CA ALA A 27 -2.84 -10.54 -6.03
C ALA A 27 -2.23 -9.66 -7.10
N ARG A 28 -2.40 -10.05 -8.37
CA ARG A 28 -2.14 -9.16 -9.48
C ARG A 28 -3.10 -8.02 -9.20
N VAL A 29 -2.58 -6.95 -8.59
CA VAL A 29 -3.26 -5.67 -8.63
C VAL A 29 -3.25 -5.36 -10.11
N GLU A 30 -4.32 -5.76 -10.79
CA GLU A 30 -4.59 -5.21 -12.09
C GLU A 30 -4.58 -3.71 -11.84
N ALA A 31 -3.61 -3.02 -12.44
CA ALA A 31 -3.68 -1.58 -12.59
C ALA A 31 -4.80 -1.29 -13.61
N GLY A 32 -6.03 -1.70 -13.26
CA GLY A 32 -7.24 -1.18 -13.83
C GLY A 32 -7.31 0.25 -13.30
N PHE A 33 -6.70 1.17 -14.04
CA PHE A 33 -6.93 2.58 -13.85
C PHE A 33 -8.44 2.79 -13.93
N PRO A 34 -9.14 3.09 -12.83
CA PRO A 34 -10.57 3.24 -12.88
C PRO A 34 -10.85 4.39 -13.87
N ASN A 35 -11.65 4.12 -14.91
CA ASN A 35 -12.10 5.17 -15.83
C ASN A 35 -12.91 6.28 -15.12
N ASP A 36 -13.23 6.08 -13.83
CA ASP A 36 -13.90 7.03 -12.94
C ASP A 36 -13.07 7.34 -11.70
N LEU A 37 -11.82 7.78 -11.90
CA LEU A 37 -11.04 8.40 -10.83
C LEU A 37 -11.77 9.66 -10.31
N PRO A 38 -12.19 9.73 -9.03
CA PRO A 38 -13.15 10.72 -8.53
C PRO A 38 -12.65 12.17 -8.66
N GLY A 39 -13.45 13.07 -9.23
CA GLY A 39 -13.15 14.50 -9.34
C GLY A 39 -13.52 15.12 -10.70
N PRO A 40 -13.27 16.43 -10.88
CA PRO A 40 -13.59 17.12 -12.13
C PRO A 40 -12.86 16.48 -13.32
N LYS A 41 -13.61 16.12 -14.37
CA LYS A 41 -13.07 15.66 -15.66
C LYS A 41 -12.57 16.88 -16.46
N ILE A 42 -11.45 17.46 -16.00
CA ILE A 42 -10.74 18.55 -16.66
C ILE A 42 -9.43 17.97 -17.23
N SER A 43 -9.25 18.15 -18.54
CA SER A 43 -8.04 17.75 -19.28
C SER A 43 -6.83 18.60 -18.88
N ALA A 44 -5.64 18.03 -18.94
CA ALA A 44 -4.39 18.68 -18.52
C ALA A 44 -3.99 19.89 -19.38
N ASP A 45 -4.45 19.95 -20.63
CA ASP A 45 -4.25 21.07 -21.56
C ASP A 45 -5.24 22.24 -21.35
N SER A 46 -6.21 22.09 -20.44
CA SER A 46 -7.19 23.12 -20.14
C SER A 46 -6.61 24.27 -19.32
N LYS A 47 -6.99 25.51 -19.65
CA LYS A 47 -6.67 26.72 -18.86
C LYS A 47 -7.20 26.63 -17.41
N PHE A 48 -8.22 25.82 -17.17
CA PHE A 48 -8.83 25.64 -15.84
C PHE A 48 -8.27 24.44 -15.08
N TYR A 49 -7.21 23.79 -15.57
CA TYR A 49 -6.60 22.63 -14.91
C TYR A 49 -6.12 22.92 -13.48
N PHE A 50 -5.74 24.18 -13.18
CA PHE A 50 -5.39 24.60 -11.83
C PHE A 50 -6.52 24.37 -10.81
N LEU A 51 -7.80 24.47 -11.22
CA LEU A 51 -8.95 24.18 -10.35
C LEU A 51 -9.00 22.71 -9.94
N LYS A 52 -8.59 21.80 -10.84
CA LYS A 52 -8.46 20.37 -10.54
C LYS A 52 -7.42 20.15 -9.45
N ILE A 53 -6.23 20.73 -9.61
CA ILE A 53 -5.15 20.62 -8.60
C ILE A 53 -5.57 21.23 -7.26
N TRP A 54 -6.28 22.37 -7.28
CA TRP A 54 -6.80 22.99 -6.08
C TRP A 54 -7.84 22.11 -5.36
N TRP A 55 -8.77 21.52 -6.11
CA TRP A 55 -9.74 20.56 -5.56
C TRP A 55 -9.06 19.33 -4.96
N GLU A 56 -8.05 18.77 -5.64
CA GLU A 56 -7.27 17.64 -5.13
C GLU A 56 -6.61 17.97 -3.78
N LYS A 57 -6.08 19.19 -3.61
CA LYS A 57 -5.53 19.65 -2.31
C LYS A 57 -6.60 19.74 -1.22
N ILE A 58 -7.81 20.23 -1.53
CA ILE A 58 -8.92 20.26 -0.57
C ILE A 58 -9.29 18.84 -0.13
N VAL A 59 -9.40 17.90 -1.08
CA VAL A 59 -9.70 16.50 -0.77
C VAL A 59 -8.64 15.92 0.16
N ILE A 60 -7.35 16.15 -0.10
CA ILE A 60 -6.28 15.72 0.80
C ILE A 60 -6.42 16.35 2.19
N PHE A 61 -6.70 17.65 2.26
CA PHE A 61 -6.83 18.36 3.53
C PHE A 61 -7.93 17.76 4.42
N PHE A 62 -9.05 17.35 3.84
CA PHE A 62 -10.15 16.70 4.55
C PHE A 62 -10.04 15.16 4.61
N THR A 63 -8.95 14.57 4.11
CA THR A 63 -8.72 13.11 4.24
C THR A 63 -8.01 12.82 5.56
N PHE A 64 -8.75 12.23 6.50
CA PHE A 64 -8.21 11.83 7.81
C PHE A 64 -7.59 10.43 7.77
N GLY A 65 -6.53 10.23 8.54
CA GLY A 65 -5.77 8.98 8.56
C GLY A 65 -4.59 8.99 7.59
N ALA A 66 -3.45 8.44 8.03
CA ALA A 66 -2.24 8.39 7.20
C ALA A 66 -2.40 7.41 6.02
N GLU A 67 -3.02 6.26 6.26
CA GLU A 67 -3.37 5.27 5.24
C GLU A 67 -4.31 5.84 4.17
N ASN A 68 -5.43 6.45 4.58
CA ASN A 68 -6.37 7.06 3.63
C ASN A 68 -5.71 8.17 2.80
N ARG A 69 -4.82 8.98 3.41
CA ARG A 69 -4.07 10.00 2.66
C ARG A 69 -3.10 9.38 1.66
N ALA A 70 -2.45 8.27 2.01
CA ALA A 70 -1.59 7.53 1.10
C ALA A 70 -2.38 7.04 -0.13
N GLU A 71 -3.56 6.46 0.08
CA GLU A 71 -4.40 5.99 -1.03
C GLU A 71 -4.89 7.15 -1.91
N ARG A 72 -5.28 8.29 -1.32
CA ARG A 72 -5.66 9.48 -2.10
C ARG A 72 -4.51 10.00 -2.96
N TYR A 73 -3.30 10.08 -2.41
CA TYR A 73 -2.14 10.49 -3.17
C TYR A 73 -1.80 9.52 -4.31
N LYS A 74 -1.88 8.21 -4.06
CA LYS A 74 -1.71 7.18 -5.09
C LYS A 74 -2.72 7.35 -6.22
N VAL A 75 -4.00 7.53 -5.89
CA VAL A 75 -5.08 7.81 -6.86
C VAL A 75 -4.77 9.05 -7.72
N PHE A 76 -4.27 10.13 -7.12
CA PHE A 76 -3.88 11.32 -7.88
C PHE A 76 -2.64 11.11 -8.73
N ALA A 77 -1.67 10.31 -8.27
CA ALA A 77 -0.53 9.91 -9.08
C ALA A 77 -1.00 9.12 -10.33
N GLU A 78 -1.89 8.14 -10.15
CA GLU A 78 -2.44 7.34 -11.25
C GLU A 78 -3.17 8.19 -12.30
N LYS A 79 -3.93 9.22 -11.88
CA LYS A 79 -4.54 10.18 -12.81
C LYS A 79 -3.49 10.86 -13.70
N ARG A 80 -2.36 11.27 -13.14
CA ARG A 80 -1.29 11.94 -13.91
C ARG A 80 -0.68 11.03 -14.97
N VAL A 81 -0.61 9.71 -14.72
CA VAL A 81 -0.15 8.73 -15.72
C VAL A 81 -1.12 8.67 -16.91
N ILE A 82 -2.43 8.67 -16.65
CA ILE A 82 -3.45 8.64 -17.70
C ILE A 82 -3.40 9.93 -18.53
N GLU A 83 -3.39 11.08 -17.85
CA GLU A 83 -3.32 12.38 -18.52
C GLU A 83 -2.02 12.53 -19.32
N ALA A 84 -0.88 12.04 -18.81
CA ALA A 84 0.38 12.05 -19.55
C ALA A 84 0.28 11.21 -20.84
N LYS A 85 -0.33 10.03 -20.77
CA LYS A 85 -0.60 9.21 -21.97
C LYS A 85 -1.49 9.95 -22.97
N GLU A 86 -2.55 10.61 -22.52
CA GLU A 86 -3.41 11.44 -23.38
C GLU A 86 -2.63 12.57 -24.06
N MET A 87 -1.72 13.23 -23.33
CA MET A 87 -0.89 14.30 -23.91
C MET A 87 0.12 13.77 -24.93
N LEU A 88 0.71 12.60 -24.68
CA LEU A 88 1.57 11.93 -25.66
C LEU A 88 0.81 11.59 -26.95
N LEU A 89 -0.43 11.09 -26.85
CA LEU A 89 -1.28 10.82 -28.02
C LEU A 89 -1.64 12.09 -28.80
N LYS A 90 -1.69 13.24 -28.13
CA LYS A 90 -1.89 14.57 -28.74
C LYS A 90 -0.59 15.21 -29.26
N GLY A 91 0.56 14.54 -29.13
CA GLY A 91 1.86 15.07 -29.53
C GLY A 91 2.44 16.13 -28.58
N ASN A 92 1.83 16.34 -27.41
CA ASN A 92 2.28 17.32 -26.42
C ASN A 92 3.22 16.68 -25.40
N THR A 93 4.47 16.43 -25.82
CA THR A 93 5.50 15.78 -25.02
C THR A 93 5.94 16.62 -23.81
N GLU A 94 5.99 17.95 -23.94
CA GLU A 94 6.36 18.85 -22.84
C GLU A 94 5.37 18.76 -21.67
N LEU A 95 4.07 18.77 -21.97
CA LEU A 95 3.04 18.65 -20.95
C LEU A 95 3.00 17.24 -20.35
N ALA A 96 3.25 16.20 -21.15
CA ALA A 96 3.39 14.84 -20.65
C ALA A 96 4.53 14.71 -19.62
N GLU A 97 5.69 15.32 -19.88
CA GLU A 97 6.82 15.31 -18.95
C GLU A 97 6.51 16.09 -17.66
N LYS A 98 5.83 17.23 -17.77
CA LYS A 98 5.34 17.97 -16.60
C LYS A 98 4.40 17.10 -15.74
N LEU A 99 3.48 16.36 -16.36
CA LEU A 99 2.57 15.46 -15.67
C LEU A 99 3.31 14.30 -15.00
N ASN A 100 4.37 13.77 -15.63
CA ASN A 100 5.25 12.77 -15.02
C ASN A 100 5.95 13.31 -13.75
N GLY A 101 6.42 14.56 -13.77
CA GLY A 101 6.94 15.22 -12.56
C GLY A 101 5.91 15.31 -11.43
N VAL A 102 4.66 15.65 -11.75
CA VAL A 102 3.55 15.68 -10.77
C VAL A 102 3.20 14.28 -10.26
N TYR A 103 3.19 13.27 -11.14
CA TYR A 103 3.04 11.85 -10.77
C TYR A 103 4.05 11.45 -9.70
N GLN A 104 5.34 11.70 -9.93
CA GLN A 104 6.41 11.37 -8.98
C GLN A 104 6.21 12.09 -7.64
N SER A 105 5.81 13.36 -7.68
CA SER A 105 5.52 14.13 -6.46
C SER A 105 4.39 13.50 -5.63
N TYR A 106 3.29 13.10 -6.26
CA TYR A 106 2.19 12.44 -5.55
C TYR A 106 2.56 11.04 -5.07
N LEU A 107 3.30 10.27 -5.86
CA LEU A 107 3.75 8.94 -5.46
C LEU A 107 4.66 9.00 -4.23
N ASN A 108 5.58 9.96 -4.18
CA ASN A 108 6.45 10.14 -3.00
C ASN A 108 5.62 10.53 -1.76
N LYS A 109 4.66 11.44 -1.90
CA LYS A 109 3.74 11.77 -0.80
C LYS A 109 2.89 10.57 -0.34
N ALA A 110 2.50 9.69 -1.26
CA ALA A 110 1.80 8.46 -0.92
C ALA A 110 2.70 7.53 -0.08
N LYS A 111 3.95 7.35 -0.49
CA LYS A 111 4.94 6.55 0.26
C LYS A 111 5.20 7.14 1.65
N ASP A 112 5.39 8.44 1.75
CA ASP A 112 5.62 9.12 3.04
C ASP A 112 4.43 8.96 3.97
N ALA A 113 3.21 9.15 3.46
CA ALA A 113 1.99 8.95 4.23
C ALA A 113 1.84 7.49 4.71
N LEU A 114 2.17 6.51 3.86
CA LEU A 114 2.13 5.10 4.20
C LEU A 114 3.18 4.74 5.25
N ASN A 115 4.42 5.20 5.10
CA ASN A 115 5.50 4.99 6.07
C ASN A 115 5.13 5.57 7.44
N ASN A 116 4.54 6.77 7.47
CA ASN A 116 4.03 7.37 8.70
C ASN A 116 2.90 6.55 9.33
N ALA A 117 2.03 5.93 8.52
CA ALA A 117 0.98 5.04 9.03
C ALA A 117 1.59 3.79 9.70
N ILE A 118 2.57 3.17 9.04
CA ILE A 118 3.27 1.99 9.54
C ILE A 118 4.00 2.31 10.85
N GLN A 119 4.74 3.42 10.91
CA GLN A 119 5.45 3.82 12.13
C GLN A 119 4.50 4.01 13.31
N LYS A 120 3.39 4.73 13.11
CA LYS A 120 2.38 4.93 14.16
C LYS A 120 1.75 3.62 14.62
N ALA A 121 1.50 2.68 13.70
CA ALA A 121 0.97 1.36 14.05
C ALA A 121 1.97 0.56 14.91
N ILE A 122 3.26 0.59 14.56
CA ILE A 122 4.33 -0.06 15.31
C ILE A 122 4.47 0.55 16.71
N GLU A 123 4.49 1.89 16.81
CA GLU A 123 4.58 2.59 18.09
C GLU A 123 3.42 2.24 19.02
N LYS A 124 2.19 2.28 18.49
CA LYS A 124 0.99 1.90 19.24
C LYS A 124 1.04 0.44 19.69
N GLN A 125 1.49 -0.47 18.83
CA GLN A 125 1.61 -1.89 19.18
C GLN A 125 2.67 -2.10 20.27
N LYS A 126 3.79 -1.38 20.20
CA LYS A 126 4.84 -1.43 21.22
C LYS A 126 4.34 -0.94 22.57
N GLU A 127 3.59 0.15 22.59
CA GLU A 127 2.98 0.69 23.82
C GLU A 127 1.98 -0.29 24.44
N ASN A 128 1.07 -0.85 23.62
CA ASN A 128 0.12 -1.86 24.08
C ASN A 128 0.83 -3.11 24.62
N LEU A 129 1.90 -3.56 23.96
CA LEU A 129 2.68 -4.71 24.42
C LEU A 129 3.37 -4.43 25.75
N LYS A 130 3.91 -3.22 25.93
CA LYS A 130 4.53 -2.79 27.19
C LYS A 130 3.52 -2.83 28.34
N GLN A 131 2.34 -2.24 28.16
CA GLN A 131 1.26 -2.24 29.16
C GLN A 131 0.84 -3.66 29.54
N ALA A 132 0.64 -4.54 28.55
CA ALA A 132 0.27 -5.93 28.80
C ALA A 132 1.36 -6.73 29.56
N LEU A 133 2.64 -6.39 29.38
CA LEU A 133 3.74 -7.00 30.14
C LEU A 133 3.81 -6.49 31.58
N GLU A 134 3.56 -5.19 31.80
CA GLU A 134 3.49 -4.58 33.14
C GLU A 134 2.33 -5.18 33.95
N GLU A 135 1.14 -5.30 33.36
CA GLU A 135 -0.02 -5.95 33.99
C GLU A 135 0.29 -7.40 34.41
N LYS A 136 0.94 -8.17 33.53
CA LYS A 136 1.34 -9.56 33.84
C LYS A 136 2.39 -9.63 34.95
N LEU A 137 3.30 -8.66 35.02
CA LEU A 137 4.29 -8.59 36.09
C LEU A 137 3.61 -8.35 37.44
N ASP A 138 2.65 -7.44 37.49
CA ASP A 138 1.87 -7.15 38.69
C ASP A 138 1.05 -8.36 39.15
N GLU A 139 0.41 -9.09 38.22
CA GLU A 139 -0.29 -10.34 38.53
C GLU A 139 0.64 -11.39 39.14
N ILE A 140 1.85 -11.55 38.59
CA ILE A 140 2.85 -12.49 39.11
C ILE A 140 3.29 -12.06 40.51
N MET A 141 3.58 -10.77 40.72
CA MET A 141 4.00 -10.24 42.01
C MET A 141 2.93 -10.40 43.09
N GLN A 142 1.66 -10.17 42.74
CA GLN A 142 0.55 -10.38 43.67
C GLN A 142 0.42 -11.86 44.08
N LYS A 143 0.52 -12.79 43.12
CA LYS A 143 0.50 -14.23 43.41
C LYS A 143 1.65 -14.67 44.31
N ILE A 144 2.85 -14.13 44.11
CA ILE A 144 4.00 -14.39 44.98
C ILE A 144 3.72 -13.88 46.39
N LYS A 145 3.18 -12.66 46.52
CA LYS A 145 2.84 -12.08 47.82
C LYS A 145 1.81 -12.94 48.56
N ASP A 146 0.73 -13.33 47.89
CA ASP A 146 -0.33 -14.16 48.46
C ASP A 146 0.20 -15.52 48.92
N SER A 147 1.16 -16.11 48.19
CA SER A 147 1.82 -17.37 48.57
C SER A 147 2.79 -17.26 49.75
N LEU A 148 3.32 -16.06 50.00
CA LEU A 148 4.28 -15.78 51.08
C LEU A 148 3.60 -15.29 52.35
N SER A 149 2.35 -14.81 52.28
CA SER A 149 1.55 -14.38 53.44
C SER A 149 0.89 -15.55 54.20
N ILE A 150 1.54 -16.72 54.22
CA ILE A 150 1.19 -17.90 55.03
C ILE A 150 1.96 -17.84 56.36
#